data_AF-A0A0F2JDL0-F1
#
_entry.id   AF-A0A0F2JDL0-F1
#
_cell.length_a   1.000
_cell.length_b   1.000
_cell.length_c   1.000
_cell.angle_alpha   90.00
_cell.angle_beta   90.00
_cell.angle_gamma   90.00
#
_symmetry.space_group_name_H-M   'P 1'
#
loop_
_entity.id
_entity.type
_entity.pdbx_description
1 polymer ?
#
loop_
_entity_poly.entity_id
_entity_poly.type
_entity_poly.pdbx_seq_one_letter_code
_entity_poly.pdbx_strand_id
1 'polypeptide(L)'
;MVEAFKNFVDQIPSEIMAKTESHSDANMIIFRPTSFIINEETYLEDYHFVLPSSDPPPLRIEHRVHHFTKGKLISVVPETRLSCTEPALTRPYIAMMVKKGFFQEIPESPVEKRKYHFREGITLTVLLVLIK
;
A
#
# COMPACT_ATOMS: atom_id res chain seq x y z
N MET A 1 1.49 9.65 -14.40
CA MET A 1 0.86 8.81 -13.35
C MET A 1 0.10 7.71 -14.07
N VAL A 2 0.24 6.45 -13.67
CA VAL A 2 -0.37 5.33 -14.41
C VAL A 2 -1.89 5.39 -14.22
N GLU A 3 -2.61 5.57 -15.32
CA GLU A 3 -4.08 5.63 -15.38
C GLU A 3 -4.76 4.44 -14.70
N ALA A 4 -4.05 3.30 -14.66
CA ALA A 4 -4.47 2.06 -14.02
C ALA A 4 -4.81 2.12 -12.53
N PHE A 5 -4.26 3.09 -11.77
CA PHE A 5 -4.48 3.21 -10.32
C PHE A 5 -5.15 4.52 -9.92
N LYS A 6 -5.73 5.23 -10.90
CA LYS A 6 -6.28 6.58 -10.71
C LYS A 6 -7.33 6.63 -9.60
N ASN A 7 -8.21 5.62 -9.51
CA ASN A 7 -9.28 5.57 -8.52
C ASN A 7 -8.77 5.66 -7.08
N PHE A 8 -7.63 5.03 -6.75
CA PHE A 8 -7.03 5.17 -5.43
C PHE A 8 -6.22 6.45 -5.29
N VAL A 9 -5.42 6.80 -6.30
CA VAL A 9 -4.54 7.98 -6.19
C VAL A 9 -5.35 9.27 -6.01
N ASP A 10 -6.53 9.37 -6.64
CA ASP A 10 -7.44 10.51 -6.47
C ASP A 10 -8.03 10.63 -5.05
N GLN A 11 -8.01 9.55 -4.26
CA GLN A 11 -8.46 9.56 -2.87
C GLN A 11 -7.35 10.01 -1.90
N ILE A 12 -6.10 10.12 -2.35
CA ILE A 12 -4.98 10.56 -1.51
C ILE A 12 -4.99 12.09 -1.45
N PRO A 13 -5.03 12.71 -0.26
CA PRO A 13 -4.93 14.16 -0.13
C PRO A 13 -3.68 14.71 -0.83
N SER A 14 -3.85 15.80 -1.58
CA SER A 14 -2.82 16.37 -2.45
C SER A 14 -1.51 16.70 -1.72
N GLU A 15 -1.61 17.12 -0.47
CA GLU A 15 -0.49 17.46 0.42
C GLU A 15 0.31 16.23 0.86
N ILE A 16 -0.32 15.07 0.94
CA ILE A 16 0.33 13.79 1.21
C ILE A 16 0.98 13.29 -0.09
N MET A 17 0.24 13.34 -1.20
CA MET A 17 0.75 12.87 -2.49
C MET A 17 1.96 13.70 -2.97
N ALA A 18 1.96 15.02 -2.75
CA ALA A 18 3.07 15.90 -3.09
C ALA A 18 4.40 15.54 -2.40
N LYS A 19 4.34 14.86 -1.24
CA LYS A 19 5.50 14.42 -0.46
C LYS A 19 5.78 12.93 -0.61
N THR A 20 4.97 12.22 -1.38
CA THR A 20 5.05 10.76 -1.52
C THR A 20 5.87 10.40 -2.76
N GLU A 21 7.00 9.71 -2.56
CA GLU A 21 7.70 9.08 -3.68
C GLU A 21 6.87 7.90 -4.19
N SER A 22 6.74 7.75 -5.51
CA SER A 22 6.00 6.62 -6.08
C SER A 22 6.70 6.04 -7.31
N HIS A 23 6.54 4.72 -7.47
CA HIS A 23 6.97 3.95 -8.64
C HIS A 23 5.80 3.10 -9.09
N SER A 24 5.54 3.04 -10.38
CA SER A 24 4.41 2.27 -10.92
C SER A 24 4.76 1.57 -12.21
N ASP A 25 4.08 0.45 -12.43
CA ASP A 25 3.99 -0.26 -13.69
C ASP A 25 2.52 -0.57 -14.02
N ALA A 26 2.28 -1.45 -14.99
CA ALA A 26 0.93 -1.80 -15.45
C ALA A 26 0.09 -2.54 -14.39
N ASN A 27 0.71 -3.21 -13.43
CA ASN A 27 0.07 -4.15 -12.50
C ASN A 27 0.29 -3.79 -11.02
N MET A 28 1.21 -2.88 -10.73
CA MET A 28 1.53 -2.48 -9.37
C MET A 28 1.93 -1.00 -9.27
N ILE A 29 1.59 -0.38 -8.15
CA ILE A 29 2.14 0.91 -7.73
C ILE A 29 2.68 0.80 -6.31
N ILE A 30 3.85 1.36 -6.07
CA ILE A 30 4.51 1.42 -4.77
C ILE A 30 4.68 2.87 -4.39
N PHE A 31 4.26 3.21 -3.19
CA PHE A 31 4.36 4.50 -2.56
C PHE A 31 5.32 4.41 -1.37
N ARG A 32 6.01 5.52 -1.14
CA ARG A 32 6.82 5.77 0.06
C ARG A 32 6.33 7.03 0.77
N PRO A 33 5.14 6.97 1.41
CA PRO A 33 4.57 8.11 2.11
C PRO A 33 5.31 8.42 3.42
N THR A 34 5.23 9.67 3.85
CA THR A 34 5.81 10.19 5.11
C THR A 34 4.74 10.51 6.16
N SER A 35 3.46 10.24 5.87
CA SER A 35 2.32 10.53 6.74
C SER A 35 1.18 9.57 6.43
N PHE A 36 0.32 9.31 7.42
CA PHE A 36 -0.92 8.57 7.24
C PHE A 36 -2.03 9.46 6.68
N ILE A 37 -2.99 8.85 5.98
CA ILE A 37 -4.25 9.48 5.62
C ILE A 37 -5.16 9.40 6.85
N ILE A 38 -5.62 10.55 7.35
CA ILE A 38 -6.40 10.67 8.59
C ILE A 38 -7.74 11.35 8.28
N ASN A 39 -8.81 10.91 8.93
CA ASN A 39 -10.18 11.43 8.81
C ASN A 39 -10.80 11.34 7.40
N GLU A 40 -10.19 10.56 6.51
CA GLU A 40 -10.74 10.22 5.21
C GLU A 40 -11.07 8.73 5.18
N GLU A 41 -12.17 8.38 4.50
CA GLU A 41 -12.45 7.00 4.15
C GLU A 41 -11.86 6.72 2.77
N THR A 42 -11.09 5.64 2.68
CA THR A 42 -10.48 5.18 1.43
C THR A 42 -11.07 3.83 1.03
N TYR A 43 -11.47 3.71 -0.23
CA TYR A 43 -11.92 2.48 -0.83
C TYR A 43 -10.80 1.87 -1.69
N LEU A 44 -10.46 0.61 -1.39
CA LEU A 44 -9.44 -0.15 -2.08
C LEU A 44 -10.09 -1.09 -3.10
N GLU A 45 -9.97 -0.80 -4.39
CA GLU A 45 -10.45 -1.69 -5.46
C GLU A 45 -9.54 -2.90 -5.70
N ASP A 46 -8.28 -2.79 -5.28
CA ASP A 46 -7.19 -3.72 -5.53
C ASP A 46 -6.53 -4.15 -4.21
N TYR A 47 -5.64 -5.14 -4.26
CA TYR A 47 -4.91 -5.56 -3.07
C TYR A 47 -4.01 -4.43 -2.58
N HIS A 48 -4.01 -4.18 -1.28
CA HIS A 48 -3.14 -3.19 -0.66
C HIS A 48 -2.26 -3.84 0.40
N PHE A 49 -0.95 -3.66 0.27
CA PHE A 49 0.01 -4.09 1.29
C PHE A 49 0.73 -2.89 1.89
N VAL A 50 0.87 -2.90 3.21
CA VAL A 50 1.54 -1.82 3.95
C VAL A 50 2.59 -2.44 4.86
N LEU A 51 3.84 -1.96 4.75
CA LEU A 51 4.92 -2.29 5.66
C LEU A 51 5.26 -1.03 6.48
N PRO A 52 4.65 -0.86 7.66
CA PRO A 52 4.81 0.31 8.50
C PRO A 52 6.21 0.34 9.15
N SER A 53 6.81 1.52 9.22
CA SER A 53 8.13 1.77 9.83
C SER A 53 8.04 2.18 11.31
N SER A 54 6.89 2.69 11.75
CA SER A 54 6.46 2.92 13.14
C SER A 54 5.14 2.21 13.41
N ASP A 55 4.69 2.14 14.67
CA ASP A 55 3.38 1.54 14.97
C ASP A 55 2.30 2.44 14.36
N PRO A 56 1.50 1.92 13.41
CA PRO A 56 0.48 2.73 12.76
C PRO A 56 -0.66 3.03 13.76
N PRO A 57 -1.40 4.10 13.54
CA PRO A 57 -2.60 4.38 14.31
C PRO A 57 -3.64 3.27 14.10
N PRO A 58 -4.62 3.13 15.01
CA PRO A 58 -5.71 2.18 14.84
C PRO A 58 -6.38 2.39 13.48
N LEU A 59 -6.50 1.31 12.71
CA LEU A 59 -7.11 1.32 11.40
C LEU A 59 -8.50 0.70 11.52
N ARG A 60 -9.53 1.46 11.16
CA ARG A 60 -10.87 0.90 10.99
C ARG A 60 -10.96 0.31 9.60
N ILE A 61 -11.09 -1.02 9.54
CA ILE A 61 -11.31 -1.78 8.31
C ILE A 61 -12.76 -2.25 8.36
N GLU A 62 -13.57 -1.82 7.40
CA GLU A 62 -15.03 -2.01 7.44
C GLU A 62 -15.64 -1.50 8.76
N HIS A 63 -16.16 -2.42 9.57
CA HIS A 63 -16.83 -2.15 10.84
C HIS A 63 -15.97 -2.51 12.07
N ARG A 64 -14.69 -2.85 11.89
CA ARG A 64 -13.80 -3.30 12.96
C ARG A 64 -12.55 -2.44 13.06
N VAL A 65 -12.13 -2.15 14.28
CA VAL A 65 -10.88 -1.46 14.56
C VAL A 65 -9.77 -2.50 14.76
N HIS A 66 -8.67 -2.30 14.06
CA HIS A 66 -7.49 -3.16 14.10
C HIS A 66 -6.28 -2.37 14.58
N HIS A 67 -5.51 -3.01 15.46
CA HIS A 67 -4.22 -2.50 15.92
C HIS A 67 -3.11 -3.31 15.27
N PHE A 68 -2.24 -2.63 14.54
CA PHE A 68 -1.07 -3.22 13.91
C PHE A 68 0.21 -2.76 14.60
N THR A 69 1.32 -3.40 14.25
CA THR A 69 2.64 -3.11 14.82
C THR A 69 3.65 -2.93 13.68
N LYS A 70 4.65 -2.09 13.90
CA LYS A 70 5.72 -1.82 12.94
C LYS A 70 6.41 -3.10 12.47
N GLY A 71 6.91 -3.08 11.24
CA GLY A 71 7.69 -4.17 10.67
C GLY A 71 6.90 -5.43 10.33
N LYS A 72 5.57 -5.44 10.55
CA LYS A 72 4.68 -6.52 10.07
C LYS A 72 3.96 -6.07 8.81
N LEU A 73 3.98 -6.94 7.79
CA LEU A 73 3.23 -6.70 6.57
C LEU A 73 1.74 -6.76 6.87
N ILE A 74 1.03 -5.67 6.58
CA ILE A 74 -0.42 -5.59 6.61
C ILE A 74 -0.89 -5.87 5.19
N SER A 75 -1.82 -6.80 5.03
CA SER A 75 -2.46 -7.11 3.74
C SER A 75 -3.94 -6.81 3.85
N VAL A 76 -4.45 -5.99 2.94
CA VAL A 76 -5.86 -5.66 2.80
C VAL A 76 -6.33 -6.18 1.45
N VAL A 77 -7.45 -6.89 1.47
CA VAL A 77 -8.04 -7.49 0.27
C VAL A 77 -8.77 -6.43 -0.55
N PRO A 78 -9.00 -6.68 -1.85
CA PRO A 78 -9.83 -5.83 -2.69
C PRO A 78 -11.21 -5.57 -2.08
N GLU A 79 -11.84 -4.51 -2.57
CA GLU A 79 -13.22 -4.10 -2.25
C GLU A 79 -13.42 -3.80 -0.76
N THR A 80 -12.38 -3.29 -0.11
CA THR A 80 -12.36 -2.99 1.33
C THR A 80 -12.32 -1.48 1.58
N ARG A 81 -13.13 -1.01 2.53
CA ARG A 81 -13.10 0.35 3.07
C ARG A 81 -12.20 0.43 4.29
N LEU A 82 -11.33 1.45 4.32
CA LEU A 82 -10.48 1.75 5.46
C LEU A 82 -10.54 3.21 5.84
N SER A 83 -10.39 3.49 7.13
CA SER A 83 -10.25 4.84 7.66
C SER A 83 -9.37 4.83 8.89
N CYS A 84 -8.66 5.91 9.10
CA CYS A 84 -7.92 6.15 10.33
C CYS A 84 -8.40 7.46 10.96
N THR A 85 -8.76 7.42 12.24
CA THR A 85 -9.30 8.58 12.96
C THR A 85 -8.30 9.23 13.91
N GLU A 86 -7.16 8.59 14.14
CA GLU A 86 -6.17 9.04 15.12
C GLU A 86 -4.86 9.43 14.40
N PRO A 87 -4.38 10.66 14.59
CA PRO A 87 -3.11 11.06 14.02
C PRO A 87 -1.95 10.30 14.70
N ALA A 88 -0.96 9.92 13.90
CA ALA A 88 0.26 9.29 14.41
C ALA A 88 1.47 9.75 13.60
N LEU A 89 2.62 9.80 14.29
CA LEU A 89 3.91 10.08 13.65
C LEU A 89 4.45 8.83 12.98
N THR A 90 5.07 9.03 11.82
CA THR A 90 5.70 7.93 11.08
C THR A 90 6.99 8.38 10.40
N ARG A 91 7.87 7.42 10.17
CA ARG A 91 8.98 7.57 9.22
C ARG A 91 8.48 7.11 7.85
N PRO A 92 9.21 7.39 6.74
CA PRO A 92 8.85 6.83 5.45
C PRO A 92 8.59 5.33 5.55
N TYR A 93 7.41 4.90 5.09
CA TYR A 93 6.99 3.49 5.10
C TYR A 93 6.67 3.04 3.68
N ILE A 94 6.48 1.74 3.47
CA ILE A 94 6.10 1.22 2.15
C ILE A 94 4.61 0.94 2.13
N ALA A 95 3.94 1.45 1.11
CA ALA A 95 2.56 1.14 0.78
C ALA A 95 2.52 0.72 -0.68
N MET A 96 1.94 -0.43 -1.00
CA MET A 96 1.90 -0.94 -2.37
C MET A 96 0.50 -1.40 -2.71
N MET A 97 0.08 -1.14 -3.94
CA MET A 97 -1.15 -1.69 -4.49
C MET A 97 -0.82 -2.59 -5.66
N VAL A 98 -1.51 -3.71 -5.73
CA VAL A 98 -1.34 -4.71 -6.78
C VAL A 98 -2.71 -5.02 -7.36
N LYS A 99 -2.85 -4.93 -8.68
CA LYS A 99 -4.12 -5.21 -9.36
C LYS A 99 -4.67 -6.56 -8.95
N LYS A 100 -5.97 -6.63 -8.63
CA LYS A 100 -6.61 -7.92 -8.31
C LYS A 100 -6.54 -8.92 -9.45
N GLY A 101 -6.68 -8.44 -10.70
CA GLY A 101 -6.54 -9.25 -11.91
C GLY A 101 -5.13 -9.82 -12.09
N PHE A 102 -4.09 -9.11 -11.63
CA PHE A 102 -2.72 -9.60 -11.72
C PHE A 102 -2.53 -10.89 -10.91
N PHE A 103 -3.08 -10.98 -9.70
CA PHE A 103 -3.02 -12.23 -8.91
C PHE A 103 -3.83 -13.38 -9.51
N GLN A 104 -4.90 -13.07 -10.26
CA GLN A 104 -5.74 -14.09 -10.90
C GLN A 104 -5.07 -14.70 -12.14
N GLU A 105 -4.15 -13.96 -12.78
CA GLU A 105 -3.43 -14.39 -13.97
C GLU A 105 -2.10 -15.09 -13.68
N ILE A 106 -1.59 -15.04 -12.45
CA ILE A 106 -0.36 -15.73 -12.06
C ILE A 106 -0.61 -17.26 -12.09
N PRO A 107 0.12 -18.03 -12.94
CA PRO A 107 0.03 -19.49 -12.95
C PRO A 107 0.38 -20.08 -11.57
N GLU A 108 0.00 -21.34 -11.31
CA GLU A 108 0.26 -22.01 -10.01
C GLU A 108 1.76 -22.07 -9.58
N SER A 109 2.69 -21.69 -10.47
CA SER A 109 4.11 -21.54 -10.16
C SER A 109 4.79 -20.53 -11.10
N PRO A 110 4.84 -19.26 -10.72
CA PRO A 110 6.13 -18.58 -10.82
C PRO A 110 6.44 -17.67 -9.61
N VAL A 111 7.71 -17.71 -9.21
CA VAL A 111 8.32 -16.72 -8.33
C VAL A 111 8.70 -15.52 -9.18
N GLU A 112 7.99 -14.40 -9.06
CA GLU A 112 8.36 -13.17 -9.74
C GLU A 112 9.13 -12.25 -8.79
N LYS A 113 10.34 -11.85 -9.21
CA LYS A 113 11.24 -10.97 -8.46
C LYS A 113 11.39 -9.64 -9.17
N ARG A 114 10.94 -8.56 -8.53
CA ARG A 114 11.12 -7.17 -9.03
C ARG A 114 11.93 -6.33 -8.04
N LYS A 115 12.74 -5.41 -8.54
CA LYS A 115 13.56 -4.49 -7.73
C LYS A 115 13.18 -3.05 -8.03
N TYR A 116 13.01 -2.26 -6.96
CA TYR A 116 12.69 -0.84 -7.02
C TYR A 116 13.71 -0.05 -6.21
N HIS A 117 14.17 1.08 -6.75
CA HIS A 117 15.18 1.94 -6.12
C HIS A 117 14.56 3.29 -5.74
N PHE A 118 14.63 3.63 -4.45
CA PHE A 118 14.18 4.91 -3.90
C PHE A 118 15.36 5.88 -3.71
N ARG A 119 15.07 7.19 -3.60
CA ARG A 119 16.09 8.26 -3.63
C ARG A 119 17.16 8.16 -2.54
N GLU A 120 16.84 7.55 -1.40
CA GLU A 120 17.77 7.37 -0.28
C GLU A 120 18.62 6.09 -0.37
N GLY A 121 18.76 5.49 -1.56
CA GLY A 121 19.53 4.25 -1.76
C GLY A 121 18.82 2.99 -1.25
N ILE A 122 17.56 3.11 -0.84
CA ILE A 122 16.74 1.97 -0.42
C ILE A 122 16.32 1.18 -1.66
N THR A 123 16.63 -0.11 -1.66
CA THR A 123 16.18 -1.04 -2.69
C THR A 123 15.10 -1.95 -2.12
N LEU A 124 13.87 -1.84 -2.63
CA LEU A 124 12.79 -2.77 -2.31
C LEU A 124 12.82 -3.91 -3.34
N THR A 125 13.02 -5.14 -2.85
CA THR A 125 12.84 -6.34 -3.67
C THR A 125 11.49 -6.95 -3.33
N VAL A 126 10.55 -6.91 -4.27
CA VAL A 126 9.26 -7.60 -4.12
C VAL A 126 9.44 -9.02 -4.65
N LEU A 127 9.25 -9.99 -3.77
CA LEU A 127 9.20 -11.41 -4.10
C LEU A 127 7.77 -11.88 -3.87
N LEU A 128 7.04 -12.13 -4.94
CA LEU A 128 5.70 -12.72 -4.84
C LEU A 128 5.87 -14.24 -4.71
N VAL A 129 5.58 -14.76 -3.51
CA VAL A 129 5.55 -16.20 -3.22
C VAL A 129 4.13 -16.54 -2.78
N LEU A 130 3.40 -17.26 -3.62
CA LEU A 130 2.10 -17.81 -3.26
C LEU A 130 2.32 -19.11 -2.49
N ILE A 131 2.02 -19.10 -1.18
CA ILE A 131 2.07 -20.30 -0.32
C ILE A 131 0.63 -20.62 0.08
N LYS A 132 0.15 -21.82 -0.24
CA LYS A 132 -1.10 -22.37 0.30
C LYS A 132 -0.86 -22.97 1.67
#